data_AF-A0A0D0GI19-F1
#
_entry.id   AF-A0A0D0GI19-F1
#
_cell.length_a   1.000
_cell.length_b   1.000
_cell.length_c   1.000
_cell.angle_alpha   90.00
_cell.angle_beta   90.00
_cell.angle_gamma   90.00
#
_symmetry.space_group_name_H-M   'P 1'
#
loop_
_entity.id
_entity.type
_entity.pdbx_description
1 polymer ?
#
loop_
_entity_poly.entity_id
_entity_poly.type
_entity_poly.pdbx_seq_one_letter_code
_entity_poly.pdbx_strand_id
1 'polypeptide(L)' 'MRKIAPVLRRVMMKDANDEQHDLEYWLSRPVKERAAAVTYIISQSLTKGQRMDKTKLVKKRMYE' A
#
# COMPACT_ATOMS: atom_id res chain seq x y z
N MET A 1 -7.65 -5.78 -23.89
CA MET A 1 -6.93 -4.71 -23.15
C MET A 1 -7.87 -4.11 -22.11
N ARG A 2 -7.47 -4.02 -20.84
CA ARG A 2 -8.27 -3.31 -19.81
C ARG A 2 -8.18 -1.80 -20.08
N LYS A 3 -9.33 -1.14 -20.27
CA LYS A 3 -9.41 0.32 -20.37
C LYS A 3 -9.19 0.91 -18.99
N ILE A 4 -8.04 1.55 -18.77
CA ILE A 4 -7.79 2.36 -17.58
C ILE A 4 -8.29 3.76 -17.93
N ALA A 5 -9.35 4.22 -17.27
CA ALA A 5 -9.88 5.57 -17.42
C ALA A 5 -9.54 6.38 -16.16
N PRO A 6 -8.99 7.60 -16.30
CA PRO A 6 -8.74 8.46 -15.15
C PRO A 6 -10.07 8.95 -14.57
N VAL A 7 -10.29 8.72 -13.27
CA VAL A 7 -11.43 9.26 -12.54
C VAL A 7 -11.00 10.59 -11.91
N LEU A 8 -11.57 11.70 -12.38
CA LEU A 8 -11.30 13.03 -11.84
C LEU A 8 -12.29 13.33 -10.70
N ARG A 9 -11.79 13.44 -9.47
CA ARG A 9 -12.55 13.91 -8.30
C ARG A 9 -12.27 15.40 -8.07
N ARG A 10 -13.30 16.23 -8.01
CA ARG A 10 -13.20 17.66 -7.66
C ARG A 10 -13.76 17.87 -6.27
N VAL A 11 -12.90 18.20 -5.31
CA VAL A 11 -13.26 18.51 -3.92
C VAL A 11 -12.49 19.73 -3.43
N MET A 12 -12.95 20.34 -2.34
CA MET A 12 -12.21 21.42 -1.70
C MET A 12 -10.84 20.90 -1.23
N MET A 13 -9.79 21.73 -1.27
CA MET A 13 -8.44 21.32 -0.88
C MET A 13 -8.36 20.68 0.52
N LYS A 14 -9.19 21.15 1.46
CA LYS A 14 -9.28 20.60 2.82
C LYS A 14 -9.84 19.15 2.87
N ASP A 15 -10.64 18.78 1.87
CA ASP A 15 -11.30 17.47 1.73
C ASP A 15 -10.60 16.60 0.67
N ALA A 16 -9.49 17.11 0.11
CA ALA A 16 -8.64 16.40 -0.85
C ALA A 16 -7.71 15.39 -0.17
N ASN A 17 -7.57 15.46 1.16
CA ASN A 17 -6.90 14.40 1.90
C ASN A 17 -7.80 13.16 1.93
N ASP A 18 -7.49 12.19 1.07
CA ASP A 18 -8.20 10.92 0.95
C ASP A 18 -7.54 9.80 1.77
N GLU A 19 -6.64 10.12 2.71
CA GLU A 19 -5.96 9.13 3.57
C GLU A 19 -6.90 8.09 4.17
N GLN A 20 -8.10 8.51 4.60
CA GLN A 20 -9.11 7.61 5.15
C GLN A 20 -9.67 6.65 4.08
N HIS A 21 -10.03 7.16 2.90
CA HIS A 21 -10.52 6.32 1.79
C HIS A 21 -9.43 5.42 1.23
N ASP A 22 -8.19 5.89 1.16
CA ASP A 22 -7.03 5.10 0.76
C ASP A 22 -6.80 3.96 1.75
N LEU A 23 -6.88 4.23 3.06
CA LEU A 23 -6.77 3.20 4.09
C LEU A 23 -7.88 2.17 3.96
N GLU A 24 -9.13 2.61 3.81
CA GLU A 24 -10.28 1.72 3.62
C GLU A 24 -10.14 0.86 2.34
N TYR A 25 -9.73 1.49 1.23
CA TYR A 25 -9.45 0.80 -0.01
C TYR A 25 -8.39 -0.27 0.20
N TRP A 26 -7.25 0.07 0.81
CA TRP A 26 -6.19 -0.89 1.05
C TRP A 26 -6.64 -2.01 1.96
N LEU A 27 -7.34 -1.73 3.05
CA LEU A 27 -7.91 -2.74 3.96
C LEU A 27 -8.88 -3.68 3.26
N SER A 28 -9.60 -3.21 2.22
CA SER A 28 -10.47 -4.06 1.40
C SER A 28 -9.72 -5.01 0.46
N ARG A 29 -8.45 -4.73 0.12
CA ARG A 29 -7.64 -5.57 -0.79
C ARG A 29 -7.17 -6.85 -0.10
N PRO A 30 -6.93 -7.95 -0.85
CA PRO A 30 -6.37 -9.19 -0.30
C PRO A 30 -5.05 -8.96 0.45
N VAL A 31 -4.81 -9.74 1.52
CA VAL A 31 -3.59 -9.64 2.36
C VAL A 31 -2.31 -9.69 1.52
N LYS A 32 -2.28 -10.56 0.51
CA LYS A 32 -1.15 -10.71 -0.42
C LYS A 32 -0.83 -9.42 -1.19
N GLU A 33 -1.86 -8.72 -1.66
CA GLU A 33 -1.70 -7.47 -2.40
C GLU A 33 -1.25 -6.33 -1.47
N ARG A 34 -1.85 -6.23 -0.27
CA ARG A 34 -1.44 -5.25 0.75
C ARG A 34 0.02 -5.44 1.15
N ALA A 35 0.42 -6.68 1.42
CA ALA A 35 1.79 -7.00 1.81
C ALA A 35 2.80 -6.63 0.70
N ALA A 36 2.44 -6.87 -0.57
CA ALA A 36 3.26 -6.47 -1.71
C ALA A 36 3.39 -4.95 -1.82
N ALA A 37 2.28 -4.20 -1.65
CA ALA A 37 2.28 -2.74 -1.68
C ALA A 37 3.15 -2.14 -0.56
N VAL A 38 2.99 -2.62 0.69
CA VAL A 38 3.81 -2.18 1.83
C VAL A 38 5.30 -2.51 1.59
N THR A 39 5.60 -3.72 1.08
CA THR A 39 6.98 -4.11 0.74
C THR A 39 7.58 -3.17 -0.29
N TYR A 40 6.81 -2.80 -1.31
CA TYR A 40 7.24 -1.87 -2.36
C TYR A 40 7.52 -0.47 -1.80
N ILE A 41 6.63 0.08 -0.97
CA ILE A 41 6.82 1.38 -0.30
C ILE A 41 8.12 1.38 0.51
N ILE A 42 8.32 0.35 1.35
CA ILE A 42 9.54 0.24 2.16
C ILE A 42 10.78 0.18 1.25
N SER A 43 10.70 -0.53 0.12
CA SER A 43 11.83 -0.65 -0.81
C SER A 43 12.25 0.69 -1.43
N GLN A 44 11.32 1.64 -1.59
CA GLN A 44 11.62 2.99 -2.08
C GLN A 44 12.40 3.83 -1.06
N SER A 45 12.30 3.51 0.23
CA SER A 45 13.06 4.17 1.30
C SER A 45 14.45 3.55 1.54
N LEU A 46 14.79 2.45 0.86
CA LEU A 46 16.09 1.80 1.00
C LEU A 46 17.15 2.47 0.14
N THR A 47 18.34 2.69 0.70
CA THR A 47 19.50 3.13 -0.07
C THR A 47 20.02 2.02 -0.99
N LYS A 48 20.77 2.40 -2.03
CA LYS A 48 21.31 1.44 -3.00
C LYS A 48 22.19 0.39 -2.30
N GLY A 49 21.81 -0.89 -2.42
CA GLY A 49 22.51 -2.01 -1.79
C GLY A 49 22.04 -2.34 -0.37
N GLN A 50 21.19 -1.50 0.23
CA GLN A 50 20.58 -1.78 1.52
C GLN A 50 19.46 -2.81 1.36
N ARG A 51 19.48 -3.83 2.23
CA ARG A 51 18.41 -4.83 2.33
C ARG A 51 17.42 -4.41 3.41
N MET A 52 16.16 -4.81 3.24
CA MET A 52 15.15 -4.64 4.27
C MET A 52 15.58 -5.35 5.56
N ASP A 53 15.53 -4.65 6.68
CA ASP A 53 15.76 -5.25 7.99
C ASP A 53 14.57 -6.16 8.36
N LYS A 54 14.88 -7.42 8.62
CA LYS A 54 13.90 -8.48 8.91
C LYS A 54 13.95 -8.94 10.37
N THR A 55 14.76 -8.32 11.22
CA THR A 55 14.93 -8.72 12.62
C THR A 55 13.62 -8.72 13.41
N LYS A 56 12.69 -7.81 13.09
CA LYS A 56 11.36 -7.74 13.72
C LYS A 56 10.28 -8.55 13.01
N LEU A 57 10.58 -9.24 11.91
CA LEU A 57 9.62 -10.08 11.22
C LEU A 57 9.39 -11.38 12.00
N VAL A 58 8.33 -11.39 12.81
CA VAL A 58 7.81 -12.62 13.42
C VAL A 58 7.09 -13.43 12.33
N LYS A 59 7.58 -14.62 12.00
CA LYS A 59 6.83 -15.60 11.20
C LYS A 59 5.58 -16.01 11.97
N LYS A 60 4.44 -15.35 11.72
CA LYS A 60 3.13 -15.84 12.15
C LYS A 60 2.58 -16.77 11.08
N ARG A 61 2.09 -17.95 11.48
CA ARG A 61 1.25 -18.77 10.59
C ARG A 61 -0.02 -17.96 10.31
N MET A 62 -0.25 -17.62 9.05
CA MET A 62 -1.56 -17.15 8.62
C MET A 62 -2.43 -18.39 8.52
N TYR A 63 -3.42 -18.50 9.41
CA TYR A 63 -4.50 -19.47 9.25
C TYR A 63 -5.54 -18.81 8.33
N GLU A 64 -5.90 -19.51 7.26
CA GLU A 64 -6.98 -19.13 6.33
C GLU A 64 -8.36 -19.27 6.98
#